data_AF-A0A5K1VFD7-F1
#
_entry.id   AF-A0A5K1VFD7-F1
#
_cell.length_a   1.000
_cell.length_b   1.000
_cell.length_c   1.000
_cell.angle_alpha   90.00
_cell.angle_beta   90.00
_cell.angle_gamma   90.00
#
_symmetry.space_group_name_H-M   'P 1'
#
loop_
_entity.id
_entity.type
_entity.pdbx_description
1 polymer ?
#
loop_
_entity_poly.entity_id
_entity_poly.type
_entity_poly.pdbx_seq_one_letter_code
_entity_poly.pdbx_strand_id
1 'polypeptide(L)'
;MKISVRLGEAQFEKSTKLTLNLSEVQICQGRFIIVQCGDQKFQSSTEKTSTPQFSDCFSINIVPSQRPMILFEYYETFIVKSSVYKAFVIIETNHLSYNKDVSQWIEFSNGGRLFVTLRLCN
;
A
#
# COMPACT_ATOMS: atom_id res chain seq x y z
N MET A 1 -17.30 4.94 13.84
CA MET A 1 -15.92 4.49 14.06
C MET A 1 -15.19 4.50 12.74
N LYS A 2 -13.99 5.08 12.75
CA LYS A 2 -13.14 5.20 11.57
C LYS A 2 -11.75 4.68 11.87
N ILE A 3 -11.05 4.19 10.86
CA ILE A 3 -9.60 3.97 10.94
C ILE A 3 -8.93 5.01 10.06
N SER A 4 -8.03 5.79 10.66
CA SER A 4 -7.06 6.59 9.91
C SER A 4 -5.91 5.68 9.50
N VAL A 5 -5.64 5.61 8.20
CA VAL A 5 -4.53 4.85 7.61
C VAL A 5 -3.58 5.85 6.98
N ARG A 6 -2.38 5.98 7.53
CA ARG A 6 -1.30 6.79 6.96
C ARG A 6 -0.25 5.88 6.34
N LEU A 7 0.07 6.14 5.08
CA LEU A 7 1.15 5.47 4.38
C LEU A 7 2.47 6.21 4.64
N GLY A 8 3.60 5.50 4.57
CA GLY A 8 4.93 6.05 4.79
C GLY A 8 5.94 5.53 3.78
N GLU A 9 7.17 5.30 4.25
CA GLU A 9 8.26 4.72 3.45
C GLU A 9 7.87 3.32 2.93
N ALA A 10 8.21 3.00 1.69
CA ALA A 10 8.14 1.65 1.19
C ALA A 10 9.46 1.21 0.55
N GLN A 11 9.69 -0.10 0.58
CA GLN A 11 10.83 -0.77 -0.02
C GLN A 11 10.28 -1.94 -0.82
N PHE A 12 10.04 -1.71 -2.10
CA PHE A 12 9.65 -2.75 -3.04
C PHE A 12 10.92 -3.38 -3.64
N GLU A 13 10.86 -4.65 -4.06
CA GLU A 13 12.02 -5.46 -4.44
C GLU A 13 13.12 -4.69 -5.19
N LYS A 14 14.38 -5.00 -4.87
CA LYS A 14 15.55 -4.49 -5.61
C LYS A 14 15.39 -4.87 -7.08
N SER A 15 15.42 -3.88 -7.98
CA SER A 15 15.53 -4.11 -9.42
C SER A 15 16.51 -5.24 -9.70
N THR A 16 15.99 -6.38 -10.14
CA THR A 16 16.81 -7.45 -10.70
C THR A 16 17.57 -6.85 -11.88
N LYS A 17 18.88 -7.11 -11.94
CA LYS A 17 19.79 -6.63 -12.99
C LYS A 17 19.11 -6.73 -14.36
N LEU A 18 18.94 -5.57 -15.01
CA LEU A 18 18.46 -5.46 -16.38
C LEU A 18 19.38 -6.29 -17.29
N THR A 19 18.85 -7.39 -17.81
CA THR A 19 19.39 -7.98 -19.04
C THR A 19 18.76 -7.16 -20.17
N LEU A 20 19.54 -6.25 -20.77
CA LEU A 20 19.04 -5.30 -21.74
C LEU A 20 18.71 -6.01 -23.07
N ASN A 21 17.42 -6.29 -23.25
CA ASN A 21 16.83 -6.47 -24.57
C ASN A 21 16.04 -5.19 -24.89
N LEU A 22 16.54 -4.36 -25.81
CA LEU A 22 16.04 -2.99 -26.06
C LEU A 22 14.57 -2.94 -26.50
N SER A 23 14.02 -4.05 -27.01
CA SER A 23 12.61 -4.21 -27.39
C SER A 23 11.67 -4.52 -26.22
N GLU A 24 12.19 -4.81 -25.01
CA GLU A 24 11.40 -5.27 -23.85
C GLU A 24 11.60 -4.39 -22.61
N VAL A 25 12.28 -3.25 -22.73
CA VAL A 25 12.55 -2.34 -21.60
C VAL A 25 11.24 -1.71 -21.10
N GLN A 26 10.66 -2.31 -20.08
CA GLN A 26 9.51 -1.78 -19.36
C GLN A 26 10.01 -0.81 -18.29
N ILE A 27 10.02 0.49 -18.62
CA ILE A 27 10.38 1.52 -17.66
C ILE A 27 9.19 1.75 -16.73
N CYS A 28 9.30 1.23 -15.50
CA CYS A 28 8.38 1.57 -14.42
C CYS A 28 8.39 3.09 -14.20
N GLN A 29 7.22 3.73 -14.38
CA GLN A 29 7.04 5.18 -14.23
C GLN A 29 6.71 5.58 -12.81
N GLY A 30 6.24 4.63 -12.00
CA GLY A 30 5.96 4.86 -10.60
C GLY A 30 5.19 3.72 -9.96
N ARG A 31 4.93 3.92 -8.67
CA ARG A 31 4.40 2.94 -7.73
C ARG A 31 3.29 3.59 -6.94
N PHE A 32 2.20 2.88 -6.74
CA PHE A 32 1.13 3.36 -5.87
C PHE A 32 0.55 2.19 -5.08
N ILE A 33 -0.12 2.54 -3.99
CA ILE A 33 -0.80 1.62 -3.11
C ILE A 33 -2.30 1.84 -3.23
N ILE A 34 -3.03 0.74 -3.35
CA ILE A 34 -4.45 0.72 -3.13
C ILE A 34 -4.71 0.25 -1.71
N VAL A 35 -5.54 0.98 -0.97
CA VAL A 35 -6.00 0.61 0.36
C VAL A 35 -7.50 0.30 0.28
N GLN A 36 -7.90 -0.89 0.69
CA GLN A 36 -9.29 -1.34 0.61
C GLN A 36 -9.76 -1.93 1.95
N CYS A 37 -11.00 -1.63 2.32
CA CYS A 37 -11.68 -2.24 3.46
C CYS A 37 -13.18 -2.35 3.15
N GLY A 38 -13.67 -3.57 2.94
CA GLY A 38 -15.00 -3.80 2.38
C GLY A 38 -15.11 -3.16 0.99
N ASP A 39 -16.15 -2.35 0.79
CA ASP A 39 -16.43 -1.65 -0.48
C ASP A 39 -15.69 -0.31 -0.62
N GLN A 40 -15.01 0.16 0.45
CA GLN A 40 -14.25 1.42 0.39
C GLN A 40 -12.85 1.15 -0.16
N LYS A 41 -12.51 1.82 -1.26
CA LYS A 41 -11.23 1.71 -1.97
C LYS A 41 -10.59 3.09 -2.15
N PHE A 42 -9.33 3.21 -1.80
CA PHE A 42 -8.54 4.44 -1.89
C PHE A 42 -7.24 4.18 -2.64
N GLN A 43 -6.80 5.14 -3.45
CA GLN A 43 -5.54 5.08 -4.17
C GLN A 43 -4.60 6.17 -3.66
N SER A 44 -3.34 5.81 -3.42
CA SER A 44 -2.29 6.76 -3.07
C SER A 44 -1.84 7.59 -4.26
N SER A 45 -1.09 8.65 -3.96
CA SER A 45 -0.23 9.31 -4.93
C SER A 45 0.74 8.30 -5.57
N THR A 46 1.15 8.59 -6.82
CA THR A 46 2.11 7.75 -7.56
C THR A 46 3.53 8.25 -7.32
N GLU A 47 4.35 7.41 -6.72
CA GLU A 47 5.74 7.70 -6.38
C GLU A 47 6.71 7.09 -7.39
N LYS A 48 7.71 7.86 -7.84
CA LYS A 48 8.60 7.46 -8.96
C LYS A 48 9.92 6.84 -8.52
N THR A 49 10.22 6.87 -7.23
CA THR A 49 11.49 6.38 -6.68
C THR A 49 11.44 4.88 -6.41
N SER A 50 12.61 4.25 -6.32
CA SER A 50 12.75 2.85 -5.90
C SER A 50 12.41 2.62 -4.43
N THR A 51 12.56 3.65 -3.60
CA THR A 51 12.16 3.71 -2.19
C THR A 51 11.12 4.82 -2.02
N PRO A 52 9.86 4.57 -2.40
CA PRO A 52 8.82 5.59 -2.40
C PRO A 52 8.45 6.04 -0.98
N GLN A 53 8.14 7.32 -0.84
CA GLN A 53 7.70 7.93 0.40
C GLN A 53 6.28 8.44 0.22
N PHE A 54 5.29 7.65 0.64
CA PHE A 54 3.90 8.08 0.57
C PHE A 54 3.59 9.04 1.73
N SER A 55 2.81 10.07 1.45
CA SER A 55 2.29 11.01 2.47
C SER A 55 0.77 10.94 2.63
N ASP A 56 0.14 10.06 1.85
CA ASP A 56 -1.30 9.91 1.80
C ASP A 56 -1.87 9.38 3.13
N CYS A 57 -3.02 9.93 3.51
CA CYS A 57 -3.74 9.55 4.71
C CYS A 57 -5.23 9.35 4.35
N PHE A 58 -5.74 8.17 4.63
CA PHE A 58 -7.12 7.79 4.33
C PHE A 58 -7.92 7.62 5.62
N SER A 59 -9.20 7.97 5.57
CA SER A 59 -10.15 7.71 6.66
C SER A 59 -11.17 6.70 6.19
N ILE A 60 -11.13 5.51 6.79
CA ILE A 60 -11.97 4.37 6.41
C ILE A 60 -13.08 4.22 7.46
N ASN A 61 -14.34 4.23 7.03
CA ASN A 61 -15.44 3.93 7.95
C ASN A 61 -15.48 2.42 8.23
N ILE A 62 -15.64 2.03 9.48
CA ILE A 62 -15.69 0.61 9.85
C ILE A 62 -16.85 0.29 10.79
N VAL A 63 -17.30 -0.96 10.72
CA VAL A 63 -18.24 -1.56 11.66
C VAL A 63 -17.47 -2.59 12.50
N PRO A 64 -17.08 -2.29 13.76
CA PRO A 64 -16.18 -3.15 14.54
C PRO A 64 -16.68 -4.58 14.72
N SER A 65 -18.00 -4.78 14.82
CA SER A 65 -18.62 -6.10 14.94
C SER A 65 -18.40 -7.01 13.74
N GLN A 66 -18.03 -6.46 12.58
CA GLN A 66 -17.74 -7.21 11.34
C GLN A 66 -16.28 -7.64 11.23
N ARG A 67 -15.43 -7.36 12.25
CA ARG A 67 -13.98 -7.67 12.25
C ARG A 67 -13.30 -7.20 10.96
N PRO A 68 -13.24 -5.87 10.73
CA PRO A 68 -12.74 -5.33 9.47
C PRO A 68 -11.29 -5.76 9.21
N MET A 69 -10.99 -5.94 7.92
CA MET A 69 -9.65 -6.19 7.44
C MET A 69 -9.30 -5.14 6.40
N ILE A 70 -8.07 -4.65 6.44
CA ILE A 70 -7.55 -3.69 5.49
C ILE A 70 -6.62 -4.42 4.53
N LEU A 71 -6.98 -4.46 3.26
CA LEU A 71 -6.16 -4.95 2.16
C LEU A 71 -5.32 -3.80 1.61
N PHE A 72 -4.03 -4.03 1.49
CA PHE A 72 -3.10 -3.16 0.78
C PHE A 72 -2.63 -3.89 -0.47
N GLU A 73 -2.74 -3.25 -1.63
CA GLU A 73 -2.25 -3.79 -2.90
C GLU A 73 -1.20 -2.84 -3.48
N TYR A 74 -0.09 -3.40 -3.94
CA TYR A 74 1.00 -2.68 -4.59
C TYR A 74 0.90 -2.80 -6.11
N TYR A 75 0.94 -1.66 -6.80
CA TYR A 75 0.94 -1.58 -8.26
C TYR A 75 2.13 -0.79 -8.79
N GLU A 76 2.59 -1.17 -9.99
CA GLU A 76 3.49 -0.38 -10.81
C GLU A 76 2.75 0.20 -12.01
N THR A 77 3.06 1.44 -12.39
CA THR A 77 2.49 2.09 -13.57
C THR A 77 3.53 2.28 -14.68
N PHE A 78 3.07 2.31 -15.92
CA PHE A 78 3.88 2.34 -17.14
C PHE A 78 3.27 3.33 -18.14
N ILE A 79 4.08 3.92 -19.02
CA ILE A 79 3.63 4.98 -19.96
C ILE A 79 2.50 4.50 -20.88
N VAL A 80 2.64 3.29 -21.40
CA VAL A 80 1.84 2.78 -22.54
C VAL A 80 0.99 1.56 -22.19
N LYS A 81 0.99 1.13 -20.92
CA LYS A 81 0.25 -0.04 -20.46
C LYS A 81 -0.55 0.31 -19.21
N SER A 82 -1.62 -0.44 -19.00
CA SER A 82 -2.35 -0.44 -17.73
C SER A 82 -1.39 -0.74 -16.57
N SER A 83 -1.70 -0.18 -15.40
CA SER A 83 -0.96 -0.47 -14.18
C SER A 83 -1.00 -1.96 -13.86
N VAL A 84 0.11 -2.49 -13.38
CA VAL A 84 0.32 -3.92 -13.14
C VAL A 84 0.32 -4.15 -11.63
N TYR A 85 -0.59 -5.01 -11.19
CA TYR A 85 -0.61 -5.55 -9.83
C TYR A 85 0.68 -6.34 -9.55
N LYS A 86 1.27 -6.14 -8.36
CA LYS A 86 2.53 -6.80 -7.96
C LYS A 86 2.39 -7.66 -6.74
N ALA A 87 1.75 -7.16 -5.68
CA ALA A 87 1.66 -7.88 -4.43
C ALA A 87 0.55 -7.31 -3.54
N PHE A 88 0.22 -8.05 -2.49
CA PHE A 88 -0.75 -7.62 -1.48
C PHE A 88 -0.31 -7.98 -0.07
N VAL A 89 -0.96 -7.36 0.91
CA VAL A 89 -0.92 -7.72 2.33
C VAL A 89 -2.24 -7.36 2.98
N ILE A 90 -2.69 -8.15 3.97
CA ILE A 90 -3.94 -7.93 4.70
C ILE A 90 -3.60 -7.74 6.18
N ILE A 91 -4.25 -6.75 6.81
CA ILE A 91 -4.13 -6.48 8.24
C ILE A 91 -5.51 -6.60 8.88
N GLU A 92 -5.63 -7.42 9.92
CA GLU A 92 -6.80 -7.42 10.79
C GLU A 92 -6.80 -6.20 11.71
N THR A 93 -7.95 -5.55 11.89
CA THR A 93 -8.01 -4.32 12.71
C THR A 93 -8.33 -4.58 14.19
N ASN A 94 -8.48 -5.85 14.58
CA ASN A 94 -8.95 -6.27 15.91
C ASN A 94 -8.00 -5.88 17.06
N HIS A 95 -6.72 -5.71 16.77
CA HIS A 95 -5.69 -5.34 17.75
C HIS A 95 -5.60 -3.81 17.96
N LEU A 96 -6.31 -3.00 17.17
CA LEU A 96 -6.24 -1.55 17.29
C LEU A 96 -6.99 -1.07 18.54
N SER A 97 -6.32 -0.28 19.37
CA SER A 97 -6.92 0.40 20.52
C SER A 97 -7.33 1.83 20.15
N TYR A 98 -8.39 2.32 20.79
CA TYR A 98 -8.94 3.64 20.53
C TYR A 98 -7.91 4.77 20.76
N ASN A 99 -7.82 5.71 19.81
CA ASN A 99 -6.91 6.88 19.82
C ASN A 99 -5.42 6.57 20.05
N LYS A 100 -5.01 5.31 19.82
CA LYS A 100 -3.62 4.91 19.87
C LYS A 100 -3.09 4.67 18.47
N ASP A 101 -1.94 5.26 18.16
CA ASP A 101 -1.22 4.95 16.93
C ASP A 101 -0.58 3.57 17.03
N VAL A 102 -0.78 2.78 15.99
CA VAL A 102 -0.03 1.54 15.73
C VAL A 102 0.75 1.76 14.45
N SER A 103 2.06 1.93 14.59
CA SER A 103 2.98 2.09 13.47
C SER A 103 3.80 0.82 13.28
N GLN A 104 3.82 0.28 12.07
CA GLN A 104 4.53 -0.96 11.78
C GLN A 104 4.93 -1.06 10.31
N TRP A 105 5.96 -1.87 10.06
CA TRP A 105 6.23 -2.38 8.72
C TRP A 105 5.30 -3.54 8.42
N ILE A 106 4.68 -3.51 7.24
CA ILE A 106 3.87 -4.61 6.72
C ILE A 106 4.60 -5.20 5.52
N GLU A 107 4.63 -6.52 5.44
CA GLU A 107 5.35 -7.25 4.41
C GLU A 107 4.36 -7.75 3.36
N PHE A 108 4.62 -7.39 2.11
CA PHE A 108 3.87 -7.84 0.96
C PHE A 108 4.23 -9.27 0.60
N SER A 109 3.33 -9.93 -0.12
CA SER A 109 3.52 -11.31 -0.61
C SER A 109 4.77 -11.52 -1.49
N ASN A 110 5.39 -10.46 -2.01
CA ASN A 110 6.64 -10.51 -2.78
C ASN A 110 7.88 -10.09 -1.98
N GLY A 111 7.81 -10.01 -0.64
CA GLY A 111 8.92 -9.61 0.21
C GLY A 111 9.22 -8.10 0.21
N GLY A 112 8.48 -7.30 -0.56
CA GLY A 112 8.47 -5.85 -0.40
C GLY A 112 7.83 -5.45 0.94
N ARG A 113 8.08 -4.24 1.42
CA ARG A 113 7.49 -3.77 2.68
C ARG A 113 7.06 -2.31 2.62
N LEU A 114 6.05 -1.97 3.42
CA LEU A 114 5.50 -0.62 3.55
C LEU A 114 5.35 -0.26 5.02
N PHE A 115 5.76 0.95 5.39
CA PHE A 115 5.52 1.48 6.71
C PHE A 115 4.12 2.10 6.75
N VAL A 116 3.30 1.68 7.72
CA VAL A 116 1.94 2.19 7.90
C VAL A 116 1.72 2.61 9.34
N THR A 117 0.93 3.67 9.53
CA THR A 117 0.39 4.06 10.83
C THR A 117 -1.13 3.95 10.79
N LEU A 118 -1.68 3.14 11.70
CA LEU A 118 -3.11 2.93 11.88
C LEU A 118 -3.56 3.58 13.18
N ARG A 119 -4.67 4.32 13.14
CA ARG A 119 -5.33 4.87 14.33
C ARG A 119 -6.82 4.62 14.27
N LEU A 120 -7.37 4.04 15.33
CA LEU A 120 -8.81 3.93 15.51
C LEU A 120 -9.36 5.27 16.06
N CYS A 121 -10.25 5.89 15.30
CA CYS A 121 -10.90 7.18 15.58
C CYS A 121 -12.41 6.97 15.79
N ASN A 122 -13.06 7.91 16.49
CA ASN A 122 -14.53 7.92 16.63
C ASN A 122 -15.23 8.12 15.28
#